data_AF-A0AAW4JV48-F1
#
_entry.id   AF-A0AAW4JV48-F1
#
_cell.length_a   1.000
_cell.length_b   1.000
_cell.length_c   1.000
_cell.angle_alpha   90.00
_cell.angle_beta   90.00
_cell.angle_gamma   90.00
#
_symmetry.space_group_name_H-M   'P 1'
#
loop_
_entity.id
_entity.type
_entity.pdbx_description
1 polymer ?
#
loop_
_entity_poly.entity_id
_entity_poly.type
_entity_poly.pdbx_seq_one_letter_code
_entity_poly.pdbx_strand_id
1 'polypeptide(L)'
;MRIDIDIDEPRAAELFWEGMREVAAGAARHQDDELYRAIVKIGRGALAQGGELVPQCGLLLQCPVCEAVAGQRCINVPRHPLRENLLHPERAELAGMALRGEAPLPPPLRDE
;
A
#
# COMPACT_ATOMS: atom_id res chain seq x y z
N MET A 1 -11.40 -21.44 19.67
CA MET A 1 -12.21 -20.61 18.77
C MET A 1 -11.91 -21.08 17.36
N ARG A 2 -12.88 -21.67 16.67
CA ARG A 2 -12.71 -22.13 15.30
C ARG A 2 -13.01 -20.91 14.41
N ILE A 3 -12.00 -20.43 13.69
CA ILE A 3 -12.18 -19.36 12.72
C ILE A 3 -12.54 -20.07 11.43
N ASP A 4 -13.83 -20.12 11.12
CA ASP A 4 -14.27 -20.60 9.82
C ASP A 4 -14.04 -19.45 8.82
N ILE A 5 -13.23 -19.70 7.80
CA ILE A 5 -12.93 -18.73 6.74
C ILE A 5 -14.11 -18.77 5.76
N ASP A 6 -14.83 -17.66 5.65
CA ASP A 6 -15.83 -17.49 4.60
C ASP A 6 -15.10 -17.21 3.27
N ILE A 7 -15.18 -18.18 2.35
CA ILE A 7 -14.55 -18.09 1.03
C ILE A 7 -15.32 -17.16 0.08
N ASP A 8 -16.60 -16.89 0.39
CA ASP A 8 -17.50 -16.05 -0.41
C ASP A 8 -17.68 -14.67 0.25
N GLU A 9 -16.78 -14.29 1.16
CA GLU A 9 -16.80 -13.02 1.88
C GLU A 9 -16.93 -11.84 0.91
N PRO A 10 -18.08 -11.13 0.89
CA PRO A 10 -18.34 -10.06 -0.09
C PRO A 10 -17.35 -8.91 -0.03
N ARG A 11 -16.68 -8.72 1.12
CA ARG A 11 -15.69 -7.68 1.35
C ARG A 11 -14.26 -8.22 1.33
N ALA A 12 -14.03 -9.40 0.75
CA ALA A 12 -12.73 -10.08 0.80
C ALA A 12 -11.58 -9.20 0.34
N ALA A 13 -11.75 -8.44 -0.75
CA ALA A 13 -10.74 -7.50 -1.24
C ALA A 13 -10.48 -6.37 -0.23
N GLU A 14 -11.53 -5.77 0.34
CA GLU A 14 -11.37 -4.71 1.35
C GLU A 14 -10.64 -5.21 2.60
N LEU A 15 -11.03 -6.38 3.12
CA LEU A 15 -10.44 -6.99 4.31
C LEU A 15 -8.99 -7.40 4.08
N PHE A 16 -8.67 -7.95 2.90
CA PHE A 16 -7.30 -8.28 2.51
C PHE A 16 -6.41 -7.03 2.56
N TRP A 17 -6.82 -5.96 1.90
CA TRP A 17 -6.03 -4.73 1.85
C TRP A 17 -6.01 -3.99 3.19
N GLU A 18 -7.08 -4.07 3.98
CA GLU A 18 -7.12 -3.56 5.34
C GLU A 18 -6.08 -4.24 6.21
N GLY A 19 -6.06 -5.58 6.26
CA GLY A 19 -5.05 -6.34 6.99
C GLY A 19 -3.63 -6.02 6.54
N MET A 20 -3.40 -5.88 5.23
CA MET A 20 -2.09 -5.50 4.70
C MET A 20 -1.60 -4.15 5.23
N ARG A 21 -2.48 -3.15 5.37
CA ARG A 21 -2.12 -1.86 5.98
C ARG A 21 -1.84 -1.97 7.46
N GLU A 22 -2.61 -2.78 8.19
CA GLU A 22 -2.38 -2.99 9.62
C GLU A 22 -1.00 -3.60 9.87
N VAL A 23 -0.63 -4.61 9.08
CA VAL A 23 0.71 -5.21 9.11
C VAL A 23 1.76 -4.19 8.69
N ALA A 24 1.50 -3.35 7.67
CA ALA A 24 2.45 -2.31 7.24
C ALA A 24 2.66 -1.23 8.30
N ALA A 25 1.61 -0.84 9.02
CA ALA A 25 1.70 0.07 10.14
C ALA A 25 2.51 -0.55 11.31
N GLY A 26 2.35 -1.85 11.55
CA GLY A 26 3.18 -2.62 12.47
C GLY A 26 4.65 -2.63 12.05
N ALA A 27 4.94 -2.97 10.80
CA ALA A 27 6.28 -2.97 10.23
C ALA A 27 6.95 -1.60 10.36
N ALA A 28 6.23 -0.52 10.01
CA ALA A 28 6.74 0.84 10.14
C ALA A 28 7.02 1.23 11.59
N ARG A 29 6.15 0.86 12.54
CA ARG A 29 6.33 1.14 13.98
C ARG A 29 7.59 0.47 14.53
N HIS A 30 7.89 -0.73 14.06
CA HIS A 30 9.04 -1.53 14.52
C HIS A 30 10.27 -1.40 13.63
N GLN A 31 10.21 -0.59 12.57
CA GLN A 31 11.26 -0.47 11.54
C GLN A 31 11.69 -1.84 10.98
N ASP A 32 10.72 -2.73 10.77
CA ASP A 32 10.94 -4.09 10.32
C ASP A 32 10.92 -4.15 8.78
N ASP A 33 12.10 -4.00 8.18
CA ASP A 33 12.29 -4.00 6.73
C ASP A 33 11.98 -5.38 6.10
N GLU A 34 12.15 -6.48 6.84
CA GLU A 34 11.85 -7.82 6.32
C GLU A 34 10.35 -8.02 6.23
N LEU A 35 9.61 -7.66 7.28
CA LEU A 35 8.15 -7.64 7.27
C LEU A 35 7.62 -6.72 6.17
N TYR A 36 8.25 -5.57 5.99
CA TYR A 36 7.90 -4.65 4.91
C TYR A 36 8.02 -5.31 3.51
N ARG A 37 9.14 -5.98 3.24
CA ARG A 37 9.34 -6.73 1.97
C ARG A 37 8.34 -7.86 1.81
N ALA A 38 7.97 -8.55 2.89
CA ALA A 38 6.98 -9.62 2.86
C ALA A 38 5.60 -9.09 2.45
N ILE A 39 5.15 -7.97 3.03
CA ILE A 39 3.88 -7.31 2.66
C ILE A 39 3.90 -6.94 1.18
N VAL A 40 4.97 -6.31 0.70
CA VAL A 40 5.11 -5.97 -0.73
C VAL A 40 4.96 -7.22 -1.60
N LYS A 41 5.67 -8.31 -1.26
CA LYS A 41 5.61 -9.57 -2.00
C LYS A 41 4.19 -10.15 -2.04
N ILE A 42 3.47 -10.12 -0.91
CA ILE A 42 2.10 -10.62 -0.81
C ILE A 42 1.15 -9.78 -1.68
N GLY A 43 1.24 -8.45 -1.59
CA GLY A 43 0.38 -7.54 -2.37
C GLY A 43 0.58 -7.72 -3.87
N ARG A 44 1.83 -7.84 -4.30
CA ARG A 44 2.18 -8.17 -5.70
C ARG A 44 1.59 -9.50 -6.14
N GLY A 45 1.77 -10.55 -5.33
CA GLY A 45 1.26 -11.88 -5.63
C GLY A 45 -0.26 -11.91 -5.75
N ALA A 46 -0.97 -11.16 -4.90
CA ALA A 46 -2.41 -11.02 -4.98
C ALA A 46 -2.85 -10.31 -6.27
N LEU A 47 -2.21 -9.19 -6.61
CA LEU A 47 -2.52 -8.45 -7.85
C LEU A 47 -2.22 -9.28 -9.10
N ALA A 48 -1.10 -10.01 -9.14
CA ALA A 48 -0.75 -10.88 -10.26
C ALA A 48 -1.73 -12.07 -10.44
N GLN A 49 -2.43 -12.47 -9.38
CA GLN A 49 -3.48 -13.49 -9.41
C GLN A 49 -4.87 -12.90 -9.75
N GLY A 50 -4.96 -11.61 -10.07
CA GLY A 50 -6.22 -10.94 -10.39
C GLY A 50 -6.95 -10.35 -9.18
N GLY A 51 -6.27 -10.20 -8.04
CA GLY A 51 -6.83 -9.51 -6.88
C GLY A 51 -7.23 -8.08 -7.23
N GLU A 52 -8.40 -7.66 -6.75
CA GLU A 52 -8.94 -6.33 -7.01
C GLU A 52 -8.17 -5.26 -6.24
N LEU A 53 -7.84 -4.14 -6.90
CA LEU A 53 -7.28 -2.97 -6.24
C LEU A 53 -8.43 -2.07 -5.76
N VAL A 54 -8.65 -2.03 -4.45
CA VAL A 54 -9.72 -1.22 -3.84
C VAL A 54 -9.13 0.06 -3.22
N PRO A 55 -9.91 1.12 -2.96
CA PRO A 55 -9.41 2.34 -2.32
C PRO A 55 -8.69 2.10 -0.98
N GLN A 56 -9.09 1.03 -0.27
CA GLN A 56 -8.48 0.56 0.96
C GLN A 56 -7.09 -0.07 0.77
N CYS A 57 -6.59 -0.25 -0.46
CA CYS A 57 -5.18 -0.63 -0.70
C CYS A 57 -4.18 0.37 -0.11
N GLY A 58 -4.62 1.58 0.22
CA GLY A 58 -3.95 2.50 1.14
C GLY A 58 -2.44 2.56 0.95
N LEU A 59 -2.02 3.28 -0.08
CA LEU A 59 -0.66 3.81 -0.21
C LEU A 59 0.44 2.75 -0.18
N LEU A 60 0.12 1.51 -0.57
CA LEU A 60 1.15 0.47 -0.75
C LEU A 60 2.23 0.85 -1.77
N LEU A 61 2.04 1.99 -2.43
CA LEU A 61 2.96 2.63 -3.36
C LEU A 61 4.06 3.39 -2.60
N GLN A 62 5.29 3.24 -3.09
CA GLN A 62 6.41 4.06 -2.67
C GLN A 62 6.18 5.52 -3.07
N CYS A 63 6.54 6.46 -2.19
CA CYS A 63 6.47 7.87 -2.49
C CYS A 63 7.55 8.26 -3.52
N PRO A 64 7.21 8.89 -4.66
CA PRO A 64 8.20 9.29 -5.66
C PRO A 64 9.07 10.48 -5.21
N VAL A 65 8.68 11.18 -4.14
CA VAL A 65 9.35 12.39 -3.65
C VAL A 65 10.38 12.09 -2.56
N CYS A 66 10.02 11.22 -1.62
CA CYS A 66 10.81 10.97 -0.40
C CYS A 66 11.13 9.51 -0.18
N GLU A 67 10.77 8.65 -1.14
CA GLU A 67 10.98 7.20 -1.11
C GLU A 67 10.30 6.46 0.06
N ALA A 68 9.55 7.18 0.91
CA ALA A 68 8.76 6.59 1.98
C ALA A 68 7.87 5.48 1.42
N VAL A 69 8.02 4.31 2.02
CA VAL A 69 7.39 3.09 1.52
C VAL A 69 5.99 2.92 2.11
N ALA A 70 5.26 1.88 1.71
CA ALA A 70 3.91 1.58 2.19
C ALA A 70 3.76 1.64 3.70
N GLY A 71 2.66 2.20 4.20
CA GLY A 71 2.43 2.34 5.65
C GLY A 71 3.35 3.36 6.36
N GLN A 72 4.44 3.82 5.74
CA GLN A 72 5.24 4.93 6.26
C GLN A 72 4.60 6.27 5.92
N ARG A 73 4.70 7.20 6.88
CA ARG A 73 4.43 8.62 6.63
C ARG A 73 5.54 9.20 5.76
N CYS A 74 5.18 10.14 4.90
CA CYS A 74 6.18 10.89 4.18
C CYS A 74 6.99 11.79 5.15
N ILE A 75 8.18 12.20 4.73
CA ILE A 75 9.00 13.21 5.42
C ILE A 75 9.05 14.51 4.62
N ASN A 76 9.35 15.63 5.26
CA ASN A 76 9.56 16.89 4.54
C ASN A 76 10.81 16.81 3.66
N VAL A 77 10.69 17.15 2.39
CA VAL A 77 11.81 17.22 1.44
C VAL A 77 11.89 18.65 0.87
N PRO A 78 13.09 19.20 0.62
CA PRO A 78 13.21 20.50 -0.05
C PRO A 78 12.35 20.56 -1.33
N ARG A 79 11.63 21.67 -1.52
CA ARG A 79 10.66 21.91 -2.61
C ARG A 79 9.37 21.09 -2.54
N HIS A 80 9.27 20.10 -1.65
CA HIS A 80 8.05 19.32 -1.41
C HIS A 80 7.76 19.26 0.11
N PRO A 81 7.35 20.38 0.74
CA PRO A 81 6.96 20.36 2.14
C PRO A 81 5.59 19.69 2.31
N LEU A 82 5.45 18.85 3.34
CA LEU A 82 4.19 18.18 3.67
C LEU A 82 3.11 19.14 4.20
N ARG A 83 3.54 20.24 4.83
CA ARG A 83 2.65 21.17 5.55
C ARG A 83 1.81 20.41 6.59
N GLU A 84 0.49 20.38 6.44
CA GLU A 84 -0.45 19.68 7.32
C GLU A 84 -0.75 18.24 6.84
N ASN A 85 -0.26 17.85 5.66
CA ASN A 85 -0.52 16.53 5.11
C ASN A 85 0.38 15.47 5.74
N LEU A 86 -0.12 14.23 5.86
CA LEU A 86 0.69 13.08 6.26
C LEU A 86 1.48 12.47 5.09
N LEU A 87 1.14 12.87 3.86
CA LEU A 87 1.64 12.30 2.61
C LEU A 87 1.88 13.40 1.58
N HIS A 88 2.84 13.17 0.70
CA HIS A 88 3.02 14.02 -0.47
C HIS A 88 1.82 13.87 -1.42
N PRO A 89 1.25 14.97 -1.95
CA PRO A 89 0.16 14.94 -2.92
C PRO A 89 0.43 14.01 -4.10
N GLU A 90 1.66 13.97 -4.58
CA GLU A 90 2.13 13.11 -5.67
C GLU A 90 1.91 11.63 -5.37
N ARG A 91 2.10 11.22 -4.11
CA ARG A 91 1.83 9.84 -3.68
C ARG A 91 0.32 9.53 -3.67
N ALA A 92 -0.50 10.48 -3.25
CA ALA A 92 -1.95 10.32 -3.22
C ALA A 92 -2.54 10.30 -4.65
N GLU A 93 -2.04 11.16 -5.53
CA GLU A 93 -2.43 11.20 -6.94
C GLU A 93 -2.08 9.89 -7.66
N LEU A 94 -0.86 9.38 -7.46
CA LEU A 94 -0.44 8.08 -8.00
C LEU A 94 -1.35 6.94 -7.53
N ALA A 95 -1.75 6.92 -6.26
CA ALA A 95 -2.70 5.95 -5.75
C ALA A 95 -4.06 6.07 -6.46
N GLY A 96 -4.55 7.30 -6.67
CA GLY A 96 -5.77 7.56 -7.43
C GLY A 96 -5.69 7.08 -8.88
N MET A 97 -4.58 7.33 -9.58
CA MET A 97 -4.39 6.88 -10.96
C MET A 97 -4.31 5.35 -11.06
N ALA A 98 -3.62 4.70 -10.12
CA ALA A 98 -3.53 3.24 -10.07
C ALA A 98 -4.92 2.60 -9.86
N LEU A 99 -5.74 3.17 -8.98
CA LEU A 99 -7.12 2.73 -8.75
C LEU A 99 -8.03 2.87 -9.98
N ARG A 100 -7.76 3.87 -10.83
CA ARG A 100 -8.50 4.06 -12.09
C ARG A 100 -7.92 3.27 -13.27
N GLY A 101 -6.81 2.55 -13.08
CA GLY A 101 -6.09 1.87 -14.16
C GLY A 101 -5.41 2.81 -15.16
N GLU A 102 -5.27 4.10 -14.82
CA GLU A 102 -4.69 5.14 -15.68
C GLU A 102 -3.16 5.17 -15.61
N ALA A 103 -2.58 4.52 -14.61
CA ALA A 103 -1.14 4.38 -14.45
C ALA A 103 -0.76 2.92 -14.16
N PRO A 104 0.42 2.48 -14.62
CA PRO A 104 0.97 1.21 -14.15
C PRO A 104 1.11 1.25 -12.62
N LEU A 105 0.90 0.11 -11.96
CA LEU A 105 1.25 -0.04 -10.55
C LEU A 105 2.73 0.36 -10.38
N PRO A 106 3.06 1.37 -9.56
CA PRO A 106 4.44 1.77 -9.38
C PRO A 106 5.18 0.75 -8.50
N PRO A 107 6.53 0.75 -8.54
CA PRO A 107 7.32 0.01 -7.59
C PRO A 107 6.87 0.29 -6.14
N PRO A 108 6.92 -0.72 -5.27
CA PRO A 108 7.40 -2.07 -5.55
C PRO A 108 6.31 -3.03 -6.05
N LEU A 109 5.09 -2.57 -6.34
CA LEU A 109 3.96 -3.43 -6.72
C LEU A 109 4.03 -4.00 -8.14
N ARG A 110 4.98 -3.53 -8.94
CA ARG A 110 5.30 -4.04 -10.27
C ARG A 110 6.81 -4.29 -10.34
N ASP A 111 7.21 -5.36 -11.01
CA ASP A 111 8.61 -5.50 -11.43
C ASP A 111 8.94 -4.43 -12.48
N GLU A 112 10.13 -3.85 -12.37
CA GLU A 112 10.80 -3.28 -13.55
C GLU A 112 11.16 -4.40 -14.53
#